data_AF-A0A5B0VQE4-F1
#
_entry.id   AF-A0A5B0VQE4-F1
#
_cell.length_a   1.000
_cell.length_b   1.000
_cell.length_c   1.000
_cell.angle_alpha   90.00
_cell.angle_beta   90.00
_cell.angle_gamma   90.00
#
_symmetry.space_group_name_H-M   'P 1'
#
loop_
_entity.id
_entity.type
_entity.pdbx_description
1 polymer ?
#
loop_
_entity_poly.entity_id
_entity_poly.type
_entity_poly.pdbx_seq_one_letter_code
_entity_poly.pdbx_strand_id
1 'polypeptide(L)'
;MTKERLFVASNRWFVVAVGTTSAIFAVAAAVGFVFLPYAQPDRQLSGIWDAICSAAGIARQSSQADPISPNYPISTVVMDVGALKDAPLDSVGRGATLAQQCAICHGPTGISRADSPNLAGQYPSVIYKQLKDFKSGARVNAVMTPFAQRLSEQDMLDLAAYYAYLPRLPAYHPRQPTEAPDIVVYGAPLRGIAPCGACHGGLENKAGSPWLEGQSAAYIKSQLVAFAGDGRRNDINQQMRNIARQMSAEEIDEAAAYFATQPSEGK
;
A
#
# COMPACT_ATOMS: atom_id res chain seq x y z
N MET A 1 11.66 49.58 -44.38
CA MET A 1 11.98 48.63 -43.29
C MET A 1 12.96 47.60 -43.83
N THR A 2 14.26 47.88 -43.72
CA THR A 2 15.31 46.92 -44.06
C THR A 2 15.34 45.87 -42.95
N LYS A 3 14.89 44.65 -43.24
CA LYS A 3 15.03 43.51 -42.33
C LYS A 3 16.52 43.15 -42.28
N GLU A 4 17.27 43.75 -41.35
CA GLU A 4 18.60 43.26 -41.01
C GLU A 4 18.45 41.79 -40.62
N ARG A 5 19.11 40.91 -41.38
CA ARG A 5 19.09 39.48 -41.10
C ARG A 5 19.94 39.28 -39.85
N LEU A 6 19.29 39.05 -38.71
CA LEU A 6 19.95 38.95 -37.40
C LEU A 6 20.76 37.64 -37.24
N PHE A 7 20.44 36.60 -38.01
CA PHE A 7 21.02 35.26 -37.90
C PHE A 7 21.91 34.91 -39.11
N VAL A 8 22.94 35.71 -39.39
CA VAL A 8 23.88 35.44 -40.48
C VAL A 8 25.31 35.54 -39.96
N ALA A 9 26.19 34.67 -40.46
CA ALA A 9 27.61 34.65 -40.09
C ALA A 9 28.37 35.95 -40.43
N SER A 10 27.78 36.84 -41.23
CA SER A 10 28.33 38.18 -41.50
C SER A 10 28.02 39.20 -40.40
N ASN A 11 27.07 38.92 -39.50
CA ASN A 11 26.76 39.81 -38.38
C ASN A 11 27.72 39.53 -37.21
N ARG A 12 28.60 40.49 -36.92
CA ARG A 12 29.60 40.38 -35.86
C ARG A 12 29.00 40.08 -34.48
N TRP A 13 27.83 40.64 -34.17
CA TRP A 13 27.15 40.38 -32.89
C TRP A 13 26.62 38.96 -32.78
N PHE A 14 26.10 38.41 -33.87
CA PHE A 14 25.66 37.01 -33.94
C PHE A 14 26.84 36.05 -33.77
N VAL A 15 27.95 36.29 -34.49
CA VAL A 15 29.16 35.47 -34.39
C VAL A 15 29.75 35.51 -32.98
N VAL A 16 29.82 36.70 -32.37
CA VAL A 16 30.31 36.85 -30.99
C VAL A 16 29.40 36.13 -29.99
N ALA A 17 28.08 36.27 -30.12
CA ALA A 17 27.12 35.61 -29.22
C ALA A 17 27.19 34.07 -29.33
N VAL A 18 27.19 33.54 -30.56
CA VAL A 18 27.33 32.10 -30.82
C VAL A 18 28.69 31.60 -30.32
N GLY A 19 29.78 32.28 -30.66
CA GLY A 19 31.13 31.92 -30.23
C GLY A 19 31.27 31.90 -28.72
N THR A 20 30.72 32.89 -28.02
CA THR A 20 30.73 32.96 -26.54
C THR A 20 29.92 31.82 -25.94
N THR A 21 28.74 31.53 -26.49
CA THR A 21 27.88 30.43 -26.01
C THR A 21 28.54 29.07 -26.20
N SER A 22 29.14 28.84 -27.37
CA SER A 22 29.90 27.62 -27.68
C SER A 22 31.13 27.48 -26.77
N ALA A 23 31.84 28.57 -26.47
CA ALA A 23 32.97 28.55 -25.55
C ALA A 23 32.54 28.19 -24.12
N ILE A 24 31.46 28.80 -23.62
CA ILE A 24 30.89 28.46 -22.30
C ILE A 24 30.50 26.98 -22.25
N PHE A 25 29.84 26.47 -23.28
CA PHE A 25 29.47 25.05 -23.38
C PHE A 25 30.69 24.13 -23.35
N ALA A 26 31.73 24.45 -24.14
CA ALA A 26 32.95 23.65 -24.19
C ALA A 26 33.69 23.64 -22.83
N VAL A 27 33.77 24.79 -22.16
CA VAL A 27 34.36 24.89 -20.81
C VAL A 27 33.55 24.09 -19.80
N ALA A 28 32.22 24.24 -19.79
CA ALA A 28 31.35 23.47 -18.89
C ALA A 28 31.47 21.96 -19.11
N ALA A 29 31.54 21.51 -20.38
CA ALA A 29 31.75 20.12 -20.73
C ALA A 29 33.14 19.61 -20.28
N ALA A 30 34.21 20.39 -20.48
CA ALA A 30 35.54 20.03 -20.03
C ALA A 30 35.62 19.93 -18.49
N VAL A 31 34.99 20.86 -17.78
CA VAL A 31 34.93 20.82 -16.31
C VAL A 31 34.11 19.61 -15.83
N GLY A 32 32.94 19.38 -16.42
CA GLY A 32 32.02 18.31 -16.03
C GLY A 32 32.50 16.89 -16.34
N PHE A 33 33.04 16.67 -17.54
CA PHE A 33 33.37 15.34 -18.05
C PHE A 33 34.86 14.99 -17.99
N VAL A 34 35.75 15.96 -17.76
CA VAL A 34 37.21 15.72 -17.70
C VAL A 34 37.77 16.11 -16.35
N PHE A 35 37.59 17.36 -15.91
CA PHE A 35 38.24 17.86 -14.69
C PHE A 35 37.64 17.28 -13.41
N LEU A 36 36.31 17.29 -13.26
CA LEU A 36 35.64 16.78 -12.07
C LEU A 36 35.86 15.27 -11.84
N PRO A 37 35.74 14.39 -12.85
CA PRO A 37 36.05 12.97 -12.69
C PRO A 37 37.51 12.70 -12.34
N TYR A 38 38.45 13.49 -12.88
CA TYR A 38 39.87 13.38 -12.56
C TYR A 38 40.18 13.86 -11.11
N ALA A 39 39.53 14.93 -10.66
CA ALA A 39 39.73 15.49 -9.33
C ALA A 39 38.96 14.73 -8.22
N GLN A 40 37.93 13.96 -8.56
CA GLN A 40 37.07 13.22 -7.61
C GLN A 40 36.95 11.72 -7.98
N PRO A 41 38.05 10.96 -7.95
CA PRO A 41 38.06 9.54 -8.37
C PRO A 41 37.15 8.65 -7.51
N ASP A 42 36.89 9.03 -6.25
CA ASP A 42 36.07 8.25 -5.31
C ASP A 42 34.56 8.39 -5.55
N ARG A 43 34.12 9.32 -6.40
CA ARG A 43 32.72 9.45 -6.83
C ARG A 43 32.50 8.65 -8.10
N GLN A 44 32.64 7.34 -8.00
CA GLN A 44 32.32 6.43 -9.09
C GLN A 44 30.80 6.49 -9.33
N LEU A 45 30.40 7.18 -10.39
CA LEU A 45 28.99 7.32 -10.79
C LEU A 45 28.46 5.93 -11.14
N SER A 46 27.69 5.32 -10.23
CA SER A 46 27.16 3.97 -10.36
C SER A 46 26.16 3.78 -11.51
N GLY A 47 25.72 4.87 -12.16
CA GLY A 47 24.92 4.83 -13.36
C GLY A 47 24.59 6.20 -13.96
N ILE A 48 23.91 6.20 -15.11
CA ILE A 48 23.45 7.40 -15.83
C ILE A 48 22.55 8.29 -14.96
N TRP A 49 21.74 7.67 -14.08
CA TRP A 49 20.82 8.39 -13.20
C TRP A 49 21.52 9.15 -12.07
N ASP A 50 22.59 8.59 -11.52
CA ASP A 50 23.41 9.27 -10.52
C ASP A 50 24.18 10.45 -11.14
N ALA A 51 24.63 10.30 -12.39
CA ALA A 51 25.29 11.37 -13.14
C ALA A 51 24.36 12.56 -13.43
N ILE A 52 23.10 12.30 -13.80
CA ILE A 52 22.09 13.35 -14.05
C ILE A 52 21.71 14.04 -12.73
N CYS A 53 21.49 13.29 -11.66
CA CYS A 53 21.17 13.86 -10.35
C CYS A 53 22.35 14.67 -9.76
N SER A 54 23.59 14.21 -9.92
CA SER A 54 24.76 14.97 -9.45
C SER A 54 24.99 16.24 -10.26
N ALA A 55 24.77 16.19 -11.58
CA ALA A 55 24.85 17.37 -12.45
C ALA A 55 23.79 18.43 -12.09
N ALA A 56 22.64 18.02 -11.56
CA ALA A 56 21.62 18.91 -11.01
C ALA A 56 21.95 19.44 -9.59
N GLY A 57 23.15 19.16 -9.05
CA GLY A 57 23.57 19.60 -7.72
C GLY A 57 23.01 18.74 -6.56
N ILE A 58 22.32 17.65 -6.87
CA ILE A 58 21.79 16.72 -5.87
C ILE A 58 22.90 15.71 -5.55
N ALA A 59 23.73 16.03 -4.58
CA ALA A 59 24.69 15.08 -4.03
C ALA A 59 23.92 13.97 -3.29
N ARG A 60 23.48 12.93 -4.02
CA ARG A 60 23.08 11.69 -3.38
C ARG A 60 24.35 10.99 -2.93
N GLN A 61 24.67 11.13 -1.66
CA GLN A 61 25.48 10.12 -0.99
C GLN A 61 24.66 8.83 -1.14
N SER A 62 25.10 7.91 -1.98
CA SER A 62 24.54 6.56 -1.97
C SER A 62 24.73 6.07 -0.54
N SER A 63 23.68 6.07 0.27
CA SER A 63 23.74 5.47 1.59
C SER A 63 24.10 4.01 1.38
N GLN A 64 25.37 3.68 1.54
CA GLN A 64 25.90 2.31 1.64
C GLN A 64 25.47 1.64 2.97
N ALA A 65 24.37 2.11 3.57
CA ALA A 65 23.79 1.41 4.70
C ALA A 65 23.13 0.16 4.11
N ASP A 66 23.69 -1.00 4.44
CA ASP A 66 23.06 -2.28 4.12
C ASP A 66 21.59 -2.21 4.57
N PRO A 67 20.64 -2.63 3.71
CA PRO A 67 19.24 -2.68 4.10
C PRO A 67 19.12 -3.49 5.39
N ILE A 68 18.57 -2.88 6.44
CA ILE A 68 18.32 -3.57 7.70
C ILE A 68 17.38 -4.73 7.40
N SER A 69 17.91 -5.95 7.43
CA SER A 69 17.14 -7.16 7.21
C SER A 69 16.37 -7.50 8.49
N PRO A 70 15.03 -7.55 8.47
CA PRO A 70 14.26 -7.90 9.64
C PRO A 70 14.59 -9.33 10.08
N ASN A 71 14.70 -9.56 11.39
CA ASN A 71 14.90 -10.88 11.99
C ASN A 71 13.58 -11.68 12.11
N TYR A 72 12.54 -11.27 11.39
CA TYR A 72 11.23 -11.91 11.36
C TYR A 72 10.68 -11.93 9.93
N PRO A 73 9.79 -12.89 9.59
CA PRO A 73 9.17 -12.95 8.27
C PRO A 73 8.34 -11.69 7.99
N ILE A 74 8.56 -11.07 6.84
CA ILE A 74 7.76 -9.95 6.33
C ILE A 74 6.90 -10.39 5.16
N SER A 75 5.85 -9.61 4.88
CA SER A 75 5.02 -9.84 3.70
C SER A 75 5.87 -9.63 2.44
N THR A 76 5.99 -10.67 1.62
CA THR A 76 6.66 -10.62 0.30
C THR A 76 5.68 -10.44 -0.85
N VAL A 77 4.40 -10.22 -0.52
CA VAL A 77 3.34 -10.08 -1.52
C VAL A 77 3.48 -8.74 -2.22
N VAL A 78 3.85 -8.79 -3.49
CA VAL A 78 3.78 -7.63 -4.38
C VAL A 78 2.32 -7.48 -4.80
N MET A 79 1.77 -6.30 -4.53
CA MET A 79 0.39 -5.96 -4.86
C MET A 79 0.28 -5.64 -6.36
N ASP A 80 0.32 -6.68 -7.20
CA ASP A 80 -0.01 -6.54 -8.62
C ASP A 80 -1.53 -6.55 -8.80
N VAL A 81 -2.07 -5.37 -9.07
CA VAL A 81 -3.51 -5.15 -9.26
C VAL A 81 -4.00 -5.84 -10.54
N GLY A 82 -3.14 -6.06 -11.53
CA GLY A 82 -3.53 -6.67 -12.82
C GLY A 82 -3.90 -8.14 -12.67
N ALA A 83 -3.11 -8.92 -11.93
CA ALA A 83 -3.33 -10.36 -11.77
C ALA A 83 -4.59 -10.73 -10.95
N LEU A 84 -5.13 -9.79 -10.16
CA LEU A 84 -6.23 -10.04 -9.21
C LEU A 84 -7.55 -9.38 -9.60
N LYS A 85 -7.57 -8.55 -10.66
CA LYS A 85 -8.75 -7.77 -11.06
C LYS A 85 -9.72 -8.56 -11.94
N ASP A 86 -9.19 -9.42 -12.82
CA ASP A 86 -9.97 -10.13 -13.84
C ASP A 86 -9.91 -11.64 -13.65
N ALA A 87 -10.20 -12.11 -12.43
CA ALA A 87 -10.26 -13.54 -12.15
C ALA A 87 -11.37 -14.19 -13.00
N PRO A 88 -11.07 -15.24 -13.79
CA PRO A 88 -12.07 -15.85 -14.66
C PRO A 88 -13.16 -16.57 -13.84
N LEU A 89 -14.36 -16.71 -14.39
CA LEU A 89 -15.55 -17.21 -13.66
C LEU A 89 -15.37 -18.62 -13.09
N ASP A 90 -14.55 -19.44 -13.73
CA ASP A 90 -14.16 -20.77 -13.24
C ASP A 90 -13.38 -20.71 -11.92
N SER A 91 -12.59 -19.65 -11.69
CA SER A 91 -11.93 -19.40 -10.39
C SER A 91 -12.95 -19.20 -9.26
N VAL A 92 -14.05 -18.49 -9.52
CA VAL A 92 -15.13 -18.31 -8.53
C VAL A 92 -15.76 -19.65 -8.15
N GLY A 93 -16.01 -20.53 -9.14
CA GLY A 93 -16.56 -21.87 -8.89
C GLY A 93 -15.64 -22.80 -8.10
N ARG A 94 -14.34 -22.82 -8.44
CA ARG A 94 -13.34 -23.56 -7.67
C ARG A 94 -13.19 -23.00 -6.25
N GLY A 95 -13.13 -21.68 -6.12
CA GLY A 95 -13.07 -20.99 -4.83
C GLY A 95 -14.28 -21.29 -3.94
N ALA A 96 -15.49 -21.34 -4.51
CA ALA A 96 -16.71 -21.72 -3.79
C ALA A 96 -16.64 -23.13 -3.19
N THR A 97 -16.01 -24.06 -3.92
CA THR A 97 -15.80 -25.45 -3.46
C THR A 97 -14.79 -25.50 -2.32
N LEU A 98 -13.66 -24.80 -2.46
CA LEU A 98 -12.63 -24.69 -1.41
C LEU A 98 -13.18 -24.02 -0.14
N ALA A 99 -14.00 -22.98 -0.30
CA ALA A 99 -14.57 -22.19 0.78
C ALA A 99 -15.51 -22.98 1.72
N GLN A 100 -15.99 -24.15 1.31
CA GLN A 100 -16.79 -25.03 2.18
C GLN A 100 -16.03 -25.41 3.46
N GLN A 101 -14.71 -25.56 3.38
CA GLN A 101 -13.86 -25.85 4.55
C GLN A 101 -13.66 -24.64 5.47
N CYS A 102 -13.93 -23.44 4.95
CA CYS A 102 -13.78 -22.17 5.66
C CYS A 102 -15.07 -21.74 6.38
N ALA A 103 -16.22 -22.27 5.93
CA ALA A 103 -17.55 -21.85 6.35
C ALA A 103 -17.85 -22.06 7.84
N ILE A 104 -17.16 -23.00 8.50
CA ILE A 104 -17.33 -23.26 9.94
C ILE A 104 -16.97 -22.03 10.80
N CYS A 105 -16.02 -21.21 10.34
CA CYS A 105 -15.61 -20.00 11.05
C CYS A 105 -16.10 -18.73 10.32
N HIS A 106 -15.97 -18.68 9.00
CA HIS A 106 -16.27 -17.48 8.22
C HIS A 106 -17.71 -17.42 7.68
N GLY A 107 -18.52 -18.45 7.96
CA GLY A 107 -19.89 -18.58 7.48
C GLY A 107 -20.01 -19.08 6.03
N PRO A 108 -21.13 -19.73 5.67
CA PRO A 108 -21.34 -20.28 4.33
C PRO A 108 -21.39 -19.20 3.25
N THR A 109 -21.82 -17.99 3.61
CA THR A 109 -21.88 -16.82 2.74
C THR A 109 -20.70 -15.87 2.95
N GLY A 110 -19.64 -16.28 3.67
CA GLY A 110 -18.54 -15.41 4.04
C GLY A 110 -18.89 -14.35 5.09
N ILE A 111 -20.06 -14.47 5.73
CA ILE A 111 -20.49 -13.68 6.88
C ILE A 111 -20.46 -14.56 8.13
N SER A 112 -19.54 -14.25 9.03
CA SER A 112 -19.26 -14.96 10.26
C SER A 112 -20.30 -14.70 11.35
N ARG A 113 -20.51 -15.72 12.20
CA ARG A 113 -21.29 -15.63 13.44
C ARG A 113 -20.43 -15.84 14.70
N ALA A 114 -19.12 -16.02 14.54
CA ALA A 114 -18.21 -16.50 15.58
C ALA A 114 -16.99 -15.58 15.76
N ASP A 115 -17.18 -14.26 15.61
CA ASP A 115 -16.14 -13.21 15.66
C ASP A 115 -14.94 -13.37 14.73
N SER A 116 -14.89 -14.45 13.95
CA SER A 116 -14.01 -14.60 12.80
C SER A 116 -14.34 -13.52 11.78
N PRO A 117 -13.36 -13.08 10.97
CA PRO A 117 -13.63 -11.98 10.07
C PRO A 117 -14.62 -12.34 8.97
N ASN A 118 -15.51 -11.41 8.66
CA ASN A 118 -16.30 -11.42 7.44
C ASN A 118 -15.37 -11.31 6.22
N LEU A 119 -15.56 -12.22 5.26
CA LEU A 119 -14.79 -12.32 4.03
C LEU A 119 -15.61 -11.91 2.79
N ALA A 120 -16.94 -11.95 2.87
CA ALA A 120 -17.82 -11.63 1.76
C ALA A 120 -17.59 -10.20 1.25
N GLY A 121 -17.37 -10.08 -0.05
CA GLY A 121 -17.10 -8.84 -0.75
C GLY A 121 -15.79 -8.17 -0.36
N GLN A 122 -14.90 -8.82 0.39
CA GLN A 122 -13.56 -8.29 0.62
C GLN A 122 -12.80 -8.19 -0.71
N TYR A 123 -11.85 -7.26 -0.81
CA TYR A 123 -11.03 -7.14 -2.01
C TYR A 123 -10.21 -8.42 -2.25
N PRO A 124 -10.12 -8.91 -3.51
CA PRO A 124 -9.44 -10.17 -3.81
C PRO A 124 -7.95 -10.10 -3.41
N SER A 125 -7.33 -8.94 -3.64
CA SER A 125 -5.95 -8.69 -3.24
C SER A 125 -5.70 -8.80 -1.75
N VAL A 126 -6.70 -8.44 -0.93
CA VAL A 126 -6.61 -8.54 0.53
C VAL A 126 -6.70 -10.00 0.96
N ILE A 127 -7.67 -10.76 0.44
CA ILE A 127 -7.82 -12.19 0.75
C ILE A 127 -6.56 -12.96 0.38
N TYR A 128 -6.12 -12.83 -0.87
CA TYR A 128 -4.90 -13.48 -1.37
C TYR A 128 -3.68 -13.13 -0.53
N LYS A 129 -3.46 -11.84 -0.25
CA LYS A 129 -2.34 -11.38 0.58
C LYS A 129 -2.38 -12.00 1.96
N GLN A 130 -3.53 -11.99 2.64
CA GLN A 130 -3.61 -12.53 3.99
C GLN A 130 -3.35 -14.04 4.02
N LEU A 131 -3.88 -14.80 3.05
CA LEU A 131 -3.62 -16.24 2.94
C LEU A 131 -2.13 -16.50 2.70
N LYS A 132 -1.50 -15.76 1.79
CA LYS A 132 -0.07 -15.89 1.49
C LYS A 132 0.80 -15.52 2.69
N ASP A 133 0.42 -14.49 3.44
CA ASP A 133 1.13 -14.08 4.66
C ASP A 133 0.96 -15.10 5.80
N PHE A 134 -0.20 -15.75 5.92
CA PHE A 134 -0.37 -16.86 6.87
C PHE A 134 0.47 -18.07 6.47
N LYS A 135 0.55 -18.38 5.18
CA LYS A 135 1.35 -19.50 4.65
C LYS A 135 2.85 -19.27 4.86
N SER A 136 3.35 -18.05 4.67
CA SER A 136 4.77 -17.71 4.83
C SER A 136 5.20 -17.47 6.29
N GLY A 137 4.25 -17.29 7.20
CA GLY A 137 4.51 -16.90 8.58
C GLY A 137 4.71 -15.39 8.79
N ALA A 138 4.54 -14.57 7.75
CA ALA A 138 4.52 -13.11 7.89
C ALA A 138 3.35 -12.61 8.76
N ARG A 139 2.23 -13.35 8.75
CA ARG A 139 1.14 -13.23 9.70
C ARG A 139 0.96 -14.58 10.39
N VAL A 140 0.83 -14.59 11.71
CA VAL A 140 0.67 -15.83 12.48
C VAL A 140 -0.64 -15.79 13.23
N ASN A 141 -1.39 -16.89 13.16
CA ASN A 141 -2.55 -17.12 14.01
C ASN A 141 -2.70 -18.64 14.22
N ALA A 142 -2.86 -19.07 15.47
CA ALA A 142 -2.90 -20.48 15.83
C ALA A 142 -4.01 -21.27 15.10
N VAL A 143 -5.10 -20.59 14.75
CA VAL A 143 -6.22 -21.20 14.03
C VAL A 143 -6.01 -21.14 12.52
N MET A 144 -5.72 -19.96 11.95
CA MET A 144 -5.69 -19.79 10.49
C MET A 144 -4.42 -20.28 9.80
N THR A 145 -3.26 -20.25 10.46
CA THR A 145 -1.99 -20.64 9.85
C THR A 145 -2.00 -22.09 9.31
N PRO A 146 -2.46 -23.11 10.06
CA PRO A 146 -2.55 -24.49 9.55
C PRO A 146 -3.45 -24.66 8.32
N PHE A 147 -4.51 -23.84 8.18
CA PHE A 147 -5.35 -23.87 6.99
C PHE A 147 -4.62 -23.30 5.78
N ALA A 148 -4.00 -22.13 5.93
CA ALA A 148 -3.27 -21.47 4.84
C ALA A 148 -2.06 -22.28 4.35
N GLN A 149 -1.38 -23.01 5.24
CA GLN A 149 -0.24 -23.84 4.88
C GLN A 149 -0.57 -24.92 3.83
N ARG A 150 -1.79 -25.44 3.85
CA ARG A 150 -2.27 -26.50 2.94
C ARG A 150 -2.69 -25.98 1.56
N LEU A 151 -2.87 -24.67 1.40
CA LEU A 151 -3.34 -24.08 0.14
C LEU A 151 -2.20 -23.96 -0.87
N SER A 152 -2.47 -24.31 -2.13
CA SER A 152 -1.62 -23.92 -3.25
C SER A 152 -1.79 -22.42 -3.56
N GLU A 153 -0.91 -21.88 -4.41
CA GLU A 153 -1.07 -20.50 -4.88
C GLU A 153 -2.37 -20.29 -5.65
N GLN A 154 -2.76 -21.27 -6.48
CA GLN A 154 -4.02 -21.24 -7.22
C GLN A 154 -5.23 -21.30 -6.29
N ASP A 155 -5.19 -22.12 -5.24
CA ASP A 155 -6.30 -22.17 -4.26
C ASP A 155 -6.52 -20.80 -3.59
N MET A 156 -5.44 -20.10 -3.25
CA MET A 156 -5.52 -18.77 -2.66
C MET A 156 -6.11 -17.73 -3.64
N LEU A 157 -5.79 -17.83 -4.93
CA LEU A 157 -6.35 -16.97 -5.98
C LEU A 157 -7.83 -17.26 -6.20
N ASP A 158 -8.21 -18.54 -6.26
CA ASP A 158 -9.60 -18.96 -6.45
C ASP A 158 -10.48 -18.57 -5.24
N LEU A 159 -9.98 -18.75 -4.01
CA LEU A 159 -10.65 -18.27 -2.79
C LEU A 159 -10.80 -16.74 -2.78
N ALA A 160 -9.76 -16.01 -3.20
CA ALA A 160 -9.82 -14.56 -3.33
C ALA A 160 -10.87 -14.10 -4.33
N ALA A 161 -10.96 -14.76 -5.49
CA ALA A 161 -11.98 -14.50 -6.50
C ALA A 161 -13.39 -14.78 -5.96
N TYR A 162 -13.59 -15.92 -5.29
CA TYR A 162 -14.88 -16.29 -4.72
C TYR A 162 -15.37 -15.31 -3.66
N TYR A 163 -14.56 -15.01 -2.64
CA TYR A 163 -14.99 -14.11 -1.58
C TYR A 163 -15.22 -12.68 -2.08
N ALA A 164 -14.45 -12.23 -3.07
CA ALA A 164 -14.69 -10.93 -3.72
C ALA A 164 -15.98 -10.87 -4.53
N TYR A 165 -16.43 -12.01 -5.08
CA TYR A 165 -17.69 -12.11 -5.83
C TYR A 165 -18.93 -12.06 -4.93
N LEU A 166 -18.81 -12.48 -3.67
CA LEU A 166 -19.93 -12.43 -2.72
C LEU A 166 -20.35 -10.98 -2.40
N PRO A 167 -21.63 -10.73 -2.12
CA PRO A 167 -22.09 -9.39 -1.75
C PRO A 167 -21.45 -8.93 -0.43
N ARG A 168 -21.02 -7.67 -0.39
CA ARG A 168 -20.60 -6.99 0.84
C ARG A 168 -21.81 -6.80 1.75
N LEU A 169 -21.59 -6.82 3.07
CA LEU A 169 -22.57 -6.23 3.98
C LEU A 169 -22.68 -4.74 3.65
N PRO A 170 -23.90 -4.18 3.57
CA PRO A 170 -24.06 -2.74 3.42
C PRO A 170 -23.46 -2.05 4.65
N ALA A 171 -22.70 -0.99 4.44
CA ALA A 171 -22.36 -0.09 5.53
C ALA A 171 -23.65 0.51 6.07
N TYR A 172 -23.87 0.44 7.38
CA TYR A 172 -25.04 1.05 8.01
C TYR A 172 -24.66 1.75 9.29
N HIS A 173 -24.74 3.07 9.22
CA HIS A 173 -24.63 3.94 10.36
C HIS A 173 -26.01 4.58 10.55
N PRO A 174 -26.85 4.10 11.48
CA PRO A 174 -28.19 4.65 11.66
C PRO A 174 -28.09 6.16 11.92
N ARG A 175 -28.99 6.94 11.33
CA ARG A 175 -29.06 8.39 11.55
C ARG A 175 -29.52 8.67 12.99
N GLN A 176 -28.54 8.77 13.89
CA GLN A 176 -28.44 9.47 15.21
C GLN A 176 -28.36 8.61 16.50
N PRO A 177 -27.51 8.97 17.50
CA PRO A 177 -26.32 9.82 17.52
C PRO A 177 -25.12 9.04 18.07
N THR A 178 -24.43 8.28 17.23
CA THR A 178 -22.97 8.33 17.33
C THR A 178 -22.56 8.94 16.01
N GLU A 179 -22.32 10.25 16.05
CA GLU A 179 -21.50 10.88 15.03
C GLU A 179 -20.26 9.99 14.89
N ALA A 180 -19.91 9.66 13.65
CA ALA A 180 -18.76 8.79 13.40
C ALA A 180 -17.57 9.33 14.21
N PRO A 181 -16.89 8.50 15.03
CA PRO A 181 -15.90 9.01 15.97
C PRO A 181 -14.87 9.88 15.27
N ASP A 182 -14.40 10.94 15.94
CA ASP A 182 -13.43 11.86 15.35
C ASP A 182 -12.19 11.13 14.82
N ILE A 183 -11.74 10.11 15.55
CA ILE A 183 -10.61 9.26 15.14
C ILE A 183 -10.85 8.53 13.82
N VAL A 184 -12.10 8.22 13.47
CA VAL A 184 -12.45 7.55 12.21
C VAL A 184 -12.55 8.56 11.07
N VAL A 185 -13.26 9.67 11.29
CA VAL A 185 -13.59 10.66 10.25
C VAL A 185 -12.43 11.60 9.96
N TYR A 186 -11.78 12.10 11.00
CA TYR A 186 -10.71 13.10 10.92
C TYR A 186 -9.34 12.51 11.23
N GLY A 187 -9.30 11.37 11.93
CA GLY A 187 -8.06 10.85 12.48
C GLY A 187 -7.51 11.77 13.57
N ALA A 188 -6.20 11.74 13.75
CA ALA A 188 -5.48 12.68 14.60
C ALA A 188 -4.15 13.05 13.94
N PRO A 189 -4.16 14.03 13.01
CA PRO A 189 -3.01 14.35 12.17
C PRO A 189 -1.76 14.72 12.97
N LEU A 190 -1.92 15.39 14.12
CA LEU A 190 -0.80 15.75 15.00
C LEU A 190 -0.12 14.54 15.66
N ARG A 191 -0.82 13.41 15.75
CA ARG A 191 -0.27 12.11 16.19
C ARG A 191 0.10 11.21 15.01
N GLY A 192 0.01 11.70 13.76
CA GLY A 192 0.28 10.91 12.57
C GLY A 192 -0.81 9.89 12.21
N ILE A 193 -2.03 10.08 12.72
CA ILE A 193 -3.18 9.22 12.41
C ILE A 193 -4.01 9.90 11.32
N ALA A 194 -4.07 9.28 10.15
CA ALA A 194 -4.93 9.74 9.07
C ALA A 194 -6.39 9.23 9.25
N PRO A 195 -7.39 9.90 8.64
CA PRO A 195 -8.74 9.36 8.52
C PRO A 195 -8.76 7.93 7.97
N CYS A 196 -9.54 7.04 8.58
CA CYS A 196 -9.58 5.63 8.17
C CYS A 196 -10.06 5.46 6.72
N GLY A 197 -11.05 6.27 6.34
CA GLY A 197 -11.68 6.24 5.01
C GLY A 197 -10.76 6.67 3.86
N ALA A 198 -9.60 7.26 4.16
CA ALA A 198 -8.59 7.59 3.15
C ALA A 198 -7.89 6.34 2.57
N CYS A 199 -8.02 5.18 3.24
CA CYS A 199 -7.37 3.94 2.81
C CYS A 199 -8.33 2.75 2.76
N HIS A 200 -9.30 2.66 3.66
CA HIS A 200 -10.10 1.46 3.90
C HIS A 200 -11.44 1.40 3.16
N GLY A 201 -11.70 2.35 2.25
CA GLY A 201 -12.99 2.54 1.59
C GLY A 201 -13.78 3.73 2.14
N GLY A 202 -14.93 4.03 1.54
CA GLY A 202 -15.77 5.18 1.92
C GLY A 202 -15.40 6.47 1.18
N LEU A 203 -14.13 6.88 1.21
CA LEU A 203 -13.61 8.01 0.40
C LEU A 203 -12.71 7.50 -0.71
N GLU A 204 -11.67 6.75 -0.34
CA GLU A 204 -10.72 6.13 -1.26
C GLU A 204 -10.38 4.70 -0.80
N ASN A 205 -9.81 3.92 -1.71
CA ASN A 205 -9.34 2.57 -1.40
C ASN A 205 -7.89 2.41 -1.84
N LYS A 206 -6.99 2.23 -0.87
CA LYS A 206 -5.58 1.93 -1.13
C LYS A 206 -5.43 0.43 -1.38
N ALA A 207 -4.75 0.06 -2.46
CA ALA A 207 -4.50 -1.34 -2.79
C ALA A 207 -3.91 -2.11 -1.60
N GLY A 208 -4.59 -3.18 -1.17
CA GLY A 208 -4.17 -4.01 -0.05
C GLY A 208 -4.71 -3.58 1.32
N SER A 209 -5.40 -2.46 1.39
CA SER A 209 -6.20 -2.09 2.56
C SER A 209 -7.52 -2.87 2.55
N PRO A 210 -7.88 -3.54 3.66
CA PRO A 210 -9.15 -4.24 3.77
C PRO A 210 -10.32 -3.26 3.85
N TRP A 211 -11.45 -3.66 3.27
CA TRP A 211 -12.76 -3.11 3.63
C TRP A 211 -13.07 -3.42 5.09
N LEU A 212 -13.51 -2.41 5.86
CA LEU A 212 -13.75 -2.52 7.30
C LEU A 212 -15.23 -2.59 7.68
N GLU A 213 -16.12 -1.96 6.92
CA GLU A 213 -17.54 -1.84 7.28
C GLU A 213 -18.24 -3.20 7.35
N GLY A 214 -19.03 -3.39 8.41
CA GLY A 214 -19.75 -4.61 8.72
C GLY A 214 -18.89 -5.73 9.31
N GLN A 215 -17.65 -5.46 9.72
CA GLN A 215 -16.74 -6.46 10.29
C GLN A 215 -16.97 -6.64 11.81
N SER A 216 -16.62 -7.79 12.41
CA SER A 216 -16.74 -7.98 13.87
C SER A 216 -15.90 -6.93 14.64
N ALA A 217 -16.52 -6.27 15.61
CA ALA A 217 -15.84 -5.33 16.51
C ALA A 217 -14.68 -6.02 17.25
N ALA A 218 -14.90 -7.25 17.73
CA ALA A 218 -13.87 -8.04 18.39
C ALA A 218 -12.69 -8.32 17.46
N TYR A 219 -12.97 -8.64 16.19
CA TYR A 219 -11.91 -8.81 15.19
C TYR A 219 -11.15 -7.50 14.97
N ILE A 220 -11.82 -6.38 14.69
CA ILE A 220 -11.14 -5.09 14.42
C ILE A 220 -10.27 -4.68 15.60
N LYS A 221 -10.83 -4.70 16.82
CA LYS A 221 -10.11 -4.39 18.06
C LYS A 221 -8.86 -5.26 18.20
N SER A 222 -9.00 -6.58 18.04
CA SER A 222 -7.86 -7.50 18.13
C SER A 222 -6.77 -7.20 17.08
N GLN A 223 -7.14 -6.78 15.87
CA GLN A 223 -6.17 -6.45 14.84
C GLN A 223 -5.44 -5.14 15.13
N LEU A 224 -6.16 -4.10 15.57
CA LEU A 224 -5.55 -2.81 15.96
C LEU A 224 -4.59 -3.00 17.14
N VAL A 225 -5.00 -3.73 18.18
CA VAL A 225 -4.12 -4.09 19.31
C VAL A 225 -2.90 -4.89 18.85
N ALA A 226 -3.08 -5.85 17.93
CA ALA A 226 -1.97 -6.63 17.41
C ALA A 226 -0.98 -5.79 16.58
N PHE A 227 -1.46 -4.80 15.82
CA PHE A 227 -0.57 -3.85 15.12
C PHE A 227 0.13 -2.92 16.10
N ALA A 228 -0.56 -2.42 17.13
CA ALA A 228 0.04 -1.55 18.15
C ALA A 228 1.17 -2.28 18.92
N GLY A 229 0.94 -3.53 19.32
CA GLY A 229 1.86 -4.33 20.14
C GLY A 229 2.80 -5.28 19.38
N ASP A 230 3.03 -5.07 18.07
CA ASP A 230 3.87 -5.92 17.20
C ASP A 230 3.45 -7.40 17.06
N GLY A 231 2.29 -7.79 17.58
CA GLY A 231 1.68 -9.10 17.34
C GLY A 231 1.29 -9.34 15.88
N ARG A 232 1.18 -8.28 15.07
CA ARG A 232 0.95 -8.34 13.63
C ARG A 232 1.85 -7.35 12.89
N ARG A 233 2.71 -7.84 11.99
CA ARG A 233 3.73 -7.04 11.27
C ARG A 233 3.71 -7.24 9.75
N ASN A 234 2.63 -7.80 9.22
CA ASN A 234 2.50 -8.07 7.78
C ASN A 234 2.01 -6.85 6.97
N ASP A 235 2.03 -5.66 7.55
CA ASP A 235 1.62 -4.43 6.89
C ASP A 235 2.72 -3.87 5.99
N ILE A 236 2.34 -3.45 4.79
CA ILE A 236 3.26 -2.87 3.81
C ILE A 236 3.73 -1.53 4.34
N ASN A 237 5.05 -1.29 4.38
CA ASN A 237 5.66 -0.03 4.86
C ASN A 237 5.20 0.40 6.27
N GLN A 238 4.88 -0.55 7.15
CA GLN A 238 4.50 -0.31 8.55
C GLN A 238 3.27 0.60 8.73
N GLN A 239 2.42 0.71 7.71
CA GLN A 239 1.34 1.71 7.68
C GLN A 239 0.36 1.54 8.85
N MET A 240 -0.10 0.31 9.10
CA MET A 240 -1.05 0.07 10.18
C MET A 240 -0.38 0.09 11.55
N ARG A 241 0.87 -0.36 11.67
CA ARG A 241 1.61 -0.27 12.94
C ARG A 241 1.89 1.17 13.33
N ASN A 242 2.25 2.03 12.39
CA ASN A 242 2.46 3.46 12.65
C ASN A 242 1.18 4.17 13.10
N ILE A 243 0.03 3.79 12.56
CA ILE A 243 -1.28 4.31 12.97
C ILE A 243 -1.66 3.76 14.36
N ALA A 244 -1.71 2.44 14.51
CA ALA A 244 -2.25 1.79 15.69
C ALA A 244 -1.43 2.07 16.97
N ARG A 245 -0.11 2.24 16.86
CA ARG A 245 0.76 2.59 18.00
C ARG A 245 0.46 3.97 18.59
N GLN A 246 -0.16 4.85 17.81
CA GLN A 246 -0.48 6.22 18.22
C GLN A 246 -1.89 6.35 18.78
N MET A 247 -2.73 5.31 18.65
CA MET A 247 -4.12 5.30 19.12
C MET A 247 -4.20 5.02 20.61
N SER A 248 -5.18 5.63 21.29
CA SER A 248 -5.55 5.24 22.65
C SER A 248 -6.39 3.94 22.66
N ALA A 249 -6.58 3.35 23.84
CA ALA A 249 -7.43 2.17 23.98
C ALA A 249 -8.90 2.49 23.65
N GLU A 250 -9.36 3.67 24.07
CA GLU A 250 -10.71 4.18 23.81
C GLU A 250 -10.92 4.40 22.30
N GLU A 251 -9.95 5.01 21.63
CA GLU A 251 -9.99 5.24 20.17
C GLU A 251 -10.04 3.94 19.37
N ILE A 252 -9.33 2.90 19.83
CA ILE A 252 -9.40 1.56 19.23
C ILE A 252 -10.81 0.97 19.40
N ASP A 253 -11.42 1.15 20.57
CA ASP A 253 -12.76 0.64 20.87
C ASP A 253 -13.84 1.37 20.07
N GLU A 254 -13.73 2.70 19.95
CA GLU A 254 -14.60 3.54 19.12
C GLU A 254 -14.54 3.15 17.65
N ALA A 255 -13.33 3.01 17.08
CA ALA A 255 -13.16 2.60 15.69
C ALA A 255 -13.71 1.18 15.45
N ALA A 256 -13.47 0.25 16.37
CA ALA A 256 -13.98 -1.12 16.27
C ALA A 256 -15.51 -1.18 16.34
N ALA A 257 -16.13 -0.39 17.24
CA ALA A 257 -17.58 -0.31 17.35
C ALA A 257 -18.21 0.33 16.11
N TYR A 258 -17.60 1.41 15.59
CA TYR A 258 -18.08 2.11 14.42
C TYR A 258 -18.14 1.20 13.18
N PHE A 259 -17.05 0.52 12.84
CA PHE A 259 -17.01 -0.33 11.63
C PHE A 259 -17.80 -1.64 11.78
N ALA A 260 -18.23 -2.00 12.99
CA ALA A 260 -19.03 -3.18 13.24
C ALA A 260 -20.54 -2.97 13.10
N THR A 261 -20.97 -1.72 12.89
CA THR A 261 -22.39 -1.42 12.70
C THR A 261 -22.92 -2.12 11.44
N GLN A 262 -24.07 -2.76 11.59
CA GLN A 262 -24.78 -3.47 10.54
C GLN A 262 -26.18 -2.87 10.36
N PRO A 263 -26.77 -2.93 9.15
CA PRO A 263 -28.17 -2.58 8.96
C PRO A 263 -29.02 -3.36 9.93
N SER A 264 -29.90 -2.66 10.66
CA SER A 264 -30.99 -3.37 11.33
C SER A 264 -31.75 -4.12 10.26
N GLU A 265 -31.82 -5.45 10.35
CA GLU A 265 -32.67 -6.25 9.48
C GLU A 265 -34.06 -5.62 9.46
N GLY A 266 -34.51 -5.23 8.26
CA GLY A 266 -35.76 -4.49 8.11
C GLY A 266 -36.94 -5.23 8.72
N LYS A 267 -37.74 -4.50 9.50
CA LYS A 267 -39.17 -4.76 9.59
C LYS A 267 -39.86 -4.16 8.37
#